data_AF-Q68XD8-F1
#
_entry.id   AF-Q68XD8-F1
#
_cell.length_a   1.000
_cell.length_b   1.000
_cell.length_c   1.000
_cell.angle_alpha   90.00
_cell.angle_beta   90.00
_cell.angle_gamma   90.00
#
_symmetry.space_group_name_H-M   'P 1'
#
loop_
_entity.id
_entity.type
_entity.pdbx_description
1 polymer ?
#
loop_
_entity_poly.entity_id
_entity_poly.type
_entity_poly.pdbx_seq_one_letter_code
_entity_poly.pdbx_strand_id
1 'polypeptide(L)'
;MKFIILLLTFLFSLGKSEILQGRPLKYAVNNDFENRLDEQEQAIRKLISEVEILQHKIDLLKQNLNMPNQEENIEVLETHNLNKQDIFDIALLKDIHDNTPKKNFDVNKDIAPYKQAYDLALAAYKDNKLTEAKDKFKNFIQKYPNSPLISNAYFWYAECFFKQKDYNGAAINYLKCYQESPKGAKSSDGLLKLALSLGELKKMQEACNVLVTLDKEFPIHRTSVSKKMAEDAKIKFGCKNK
;
A
#
# COMPACT_ATOMS: atom_id res chain seq x y z
N MET A 1 40.58 -40.78 45.21
CA MET A 1 40.87 -39.89 44.05
C MET A 1 40.30 -40.37 42.69
N LYS A 2 39.38 -41.34 42.63
CA LYS A 2 38.71 -41.75 41.37
C LYS A 2 37.27 -41.28 41.20
N PHE A 3 36.67 -40.64 42.21
CA PHE A 3 35.27 -40.16 42.16
C PHE A 3 35.11 -38.65 41.85
N ILE A 4 36.17 -37.85 41.94
CA ILE A 4 36.10 -36.39 41.63
C ILE A 4 36.35 -36.11 40.14
N ILE A 5 36.98 -37.02 39.41
CA ILE A 5 37.28 -36.86 37.98
C ILE A 5 36.04 -37.17 37.08
N LEU A 6 35.05 -37.90 37.59
CA LEU A 6 33.82 -38.24 36.86
C LEU A 6 32.74 -37.14 36.88
N LEU A 7 32.84 -36.16 37.78
CA LEU A 7 31.90 -35.03 37.83
C LEU A 7 32.36 -33.82 37.00
N LEU A 8 33.66 -33.73 36.69
CA LEU A 8 34.23 -32.66 35.86
C LEU A 8 34.11 -32.93 34.35
N THR A 9 33.88 -34.17 33.93
CA THR A 9 33.61 -34.51 32.52
C THR A 9 32.12 -34.45 32.17
N PHE A 10 31.22 -34.40 33.16
CA PHE A 10 29.77 -34.26 32.92
C PHE A 10 29.34 -32.79 32.72
N LEU A 11 30.12 -31.82 33.22
CA LEU A 11 29.86 -30.38 33.01
C LEU A 11 30.44 -29.81 31.71
N PHE A 12 31.13 -30.62 30.90
CA PHE A 12 31.67 -30.20 29.60
C PHE A 12 30.87 -30.72 28.39
N SER A 13 29.72 -31.37 28.63
CA SER A 13 28.85 -31.93 27.57
C SER A 13 27.54 -31.16 27.33
N LEU A 14 27.33 -30.01 27.98
CA LEU A 14 26.17 -29.13 27.78
C LEU A 14 26.54 -27.77 27.16
N GLY A 15 27.64 -27.75 26.40
CA GLY A 15 28.20 -26.55 25.78
C GLY A 15 28.31 -26.65 24.26
N LYS A 16 27.34 -27.25 23.57
CA LYS A 16 27.13 -26.99 22.14
C LYS A 16 25.93 -26.08 22.00
N SER A 17 26.18 -24.77 22.07
CA SER A 17 25.31 -23.81 21.41
C SER A 17 25.35 -24.17 19.92
N GLU A 18 24.36 -24.92 19.47
CA GLU A 18 23.98 -24.95 18.07
C GLU A 18 23.72 -23.49 17.68
N ILE A 19 24.72 -22.88 17.05
CA ILE A 19 24.54 -21.68 16.26
C ILE A 19 23.52 -22.10 15.22
N LEU A 20 22.26 -21.75 15.46
CA LEU A 20 21.19 -21.83 14.48
C LEU A 20 21.64 -20.97 13.30
N GLN A 21 22.30 -21.61 12.34
CA GLN A 21 22.46 -21.07 11.00
C GLN A 21 21.04 -20.79 10.52
N GLY A 22 20.66 -19.52 10.54
CA GLY A 22 19.35 -19.06 10.15
C GLY A 22 19.03 -19.64 8.78
N ARG A 23 18.01 -20.49 8.71
CA ARG A 23 17.47 -20.92 7.43
C ARG A 23 17.10 -19.64 6.67
N PRO A 24 17.57 -19.43 5.44
CA PRO A 24 17.09 -18.32 4.63
C PRO A 24 15.58 -18.43 4.55
N LEU A 25 14.89 -17.32 4.77
CA LEU A 25 13.45 -17.24 4.60
C LEU A 25 13.13 -17.55 3.15
N LYS A 26 12.77 -18.81 2.89
CA LYS A 26 12.08 -19.19 1.68
C LYS A 26 10.63 -18.80 1.87
N TYR A 27 10.37 -17.49 1.85
CA TYR A 27 9.04 -16.99 1.52
C TYR A 27 8.84 -17.34 0.05
N ALA A 28 8.42 -18.58 -0.21
CA ALA A 28 7.61 -18.85 -1.38
C ALA A 28 6.29 -18.14 -1.11
N VAL A 29 6.28 -16.83 -1.35
CA VAL A 29 5.06 -16.09 -1.57
C VAL A 29 4.39 -16.81 -2.72
N ASN A 30 3.26 -17.46 -2.44
CA ASN A 30 2.37 -17.88 -3.50
C ASN A 30 1.97 -16.59 -4.24
N ASN A 31 2.66 -16.31 -5.35
CA ASN A 31 2.44 -15.15 -6.20
C ASN A 31 0.94 -14.98 -6.51
N ASP A 32 0.19 -16.07 -6.53
CA ASP A 32 -1.24 -16.09 -6.81
C ASP A 32 -2.11 -15.36 -5.77
N PHE A 33 -1.74 -15.37 -4.48
CA PHE A 33 -2.54 -14.70 -3.45
C PHE A 33 -2.18 -13.22 -3.30
N GLU A 34 -0.89 -12.87 -3.41
CA GLU A 34 -0.46 -11.47 -3.50
C GLU A 34 -1.00 -10.81 -4.77
N ASN A 35 -0.98 -11.51 -5.91
CA ASN A 35 -1.55 -10.99 -7.16
C ASN A 35 -3.07 -10.75 -7.05
N ARG A 36 -3.84 -11.66 -6.44
CA ARG A 36 -5.29 -11.48 -6.26
C ARG A 36 -5.62 -10.37 -5.26
N LEU A 37 -4.83 -10.24 -4.21
CA LEU A 37 -4.99 -9.17 -3.24
C LEU A 37 -4.60 -7.81 -3.84
N ASP A 38 -3.51 -7.76 -4.61
CA ASP A 38 -3.07 -6.59 -5.37
C ASP A 38 -4.06 -6.19 -6.46
N GLU A 39 -4.75 -7.15 -7.09
CA GLU A 39 -5.82 -6.89 -8.06
C GLU A 39 -7.03 -6.25 -7.39
N GLN A 40 -7.46 -6.77 -6.24
CA GLN A 40 -8.54 -6.16 -5.47
C GLN A 40 -8.13 -4.79 -4.93
N GLU A 41 -6.89 -4.63 -4.49
CA GLU A 41 -6.38 -3.36 -4.02
C GLU A 41 -6.24 -2.35 -5.17
N GLN A 42 -5.83 -2.79 -6.36
CA GLN A 42 -5.84 -1.98 -7.59
C GLN A 42 -7.25 -1.58 -7.98
N ALA A 43 -8.23 -2.48 -7.87
CA ALA A 43 -9.63 -2.16 -8.12
C ALA A 43 -10.14 -1.10 -7.12
N ILE A 44 -9.85 -1.26 -5.83
CA ILE A 44 -10.20 -0.28 -4.79
C ILE A 44 -9.53 1.08 -5.07
N ARG A 45 -8.26 1.08 -5.47
CA ARG A 45 -7.53 2.32 -5.79
C ARG A 45 -8.00 2.99 -7.07
N LYS A 46 -8.38 2.19 -8.07
CA LYS A 46 -9.01 2.70 -9.28
C LYS A 46 -10.33 3.38 -8.92
N LEU A 47 -11.13 2.75 -8.07
CA LEU A 47 -12.36 3.34 -7.57
C LEU A 47 -12.09 4.62 -6.77
N ILE A 48 -11.10 4.65 -5.87
CA ILE A 48 -10.73 5.87 -5.13
C ILE A 48 -10.32 6.99 -6.09
N SER A 49 -9.45 6.70 -7.07
CA SER A 49 -9.05 7.69 -8.06
C SER A 49 -10.23 8.16 -8.93
N GLU A 50 -11.15 7.26 -9.29
CA GLU A 50 -12.39 7.62 -9.98
C GLU A 50 -13.26 8.54 -9.12
N VAL A 51 -13.37 8.28 -7.81
CA VAL A 51 -14.09 9.15 -6.86
C VAL A 51 -13.43 10.52 -6.75
N GLU A 52 -12.10 10.60 -6.66
CA GLU A 52 -11.38 11.88 -6.61
C GLU A 52 -11.58 12.70 -7.89
N ILE A 53 -11.56 12.05 -9.06
CA ILE A 53 -11.84 12.70 -10.34
C ILE A 53 -13.29 13.17 -10.40
N LEU A 54 -14.23 12.35 -9.93
CA LEU A 54 -15.64 12.72 -9.86
C LEU A 54 -15.86 13.89 -8.91
N GLN A 55 -15.18 13.91 -7.76
CA GLN A 55 -15.24 15.01 -6.80
C GLN A 55 -14.75 16.31 -7.44
N HIS A 56 -13.62 16.27 -8.13
CA HIS A 56 -13.11 17.45 -8.85
C HIS A 56 -14.10 17.93 -9.93
N LYS A 57 -14.73 17.01 -10.67
CA LYS A 57 -15.77 17.37 -11.65
C LYS A 57 -16.99 18.01 -10.98
N ILE A 58 -17.41 17.49 -9.82
CA ILE A 58 -18.50 18.07 -9.02
C ILE A 58 -18.14 19.49 -8.61
N ASP A 59 -16.91 19.75 -8.14
CA ASP A 59 -16.48 21.08 -7.73
C ASP A 59 -16.47 22.07 -8.90
N LEU A 60 -15.99 21.64 -10.08
CA LEU A 60 -16.04 22.44 -11.30
C LEU A 60 -17.48 22.73 -11.75
N LEU A 61 -18.38 21.75 -11.64
CA LEU A 61 -19.80 21.93 -11.96
C LEU A 61 -20.46 22.89 -10.98
N LYS A 62 -20.18 22.77 -9.68
CA LYS A 62 -20.66 23.70 -8.64
C LYS A 62 -20.22 25.14 -8.94
N GLN A 63 -18.96 25.31 -9.33
CA GLN A 63 -18.41 26.61 -9.71
C GLN A 63 -19.09 27.21 -10.95
N ASN A 64 -19.32 26.40 -12.00
CA ASN A 64 -19.99 26.85 -13.22
C ASN A 64 -21.48 27.16 -13.02
N LEU A 65 -22.13 26.49 -12.07
CA LEU A 65 -23.53 26.72 -11.71
C LEU A 65 -23.70 27.80 -10.64
N ASN A 66 -22.61 28.43 -10.18
CA ASN A 66 -22.59 29.44 -9.12
C ASN A 66 -23.32 28.97 -7.84
N MET A 67 -23.23 27.66 -7.55
CA MET A 67 -23.84 27.04 -6.38
C MET A 67 -23.08 27.46 -5.11
N PRO A 68 -23.73 28.02 -4.09
CA PRO A 68 -23.06 28.33 -2.83
C PRO A 68 -22.55 27.04 -2.18
N ASN A 69 -21.33 27.09 -1.61
CA ASN A 69 -20.76 26.00 -0.82
C ASN A 69 -21.59 25.84 0.47
N GLN A 70 -22.65 25.04 0.43
CA GLN A 70 -23.24 24.49 1.62
C GLN A 70 -22.42 23.23 1.97
N GLU A 71 -21.71 23.27 3.09
CA GLU A 71 -21.20 22.06 3.72
C GLU A 71 -22.42 21.16 3.97
N GLU A 72 -22.54 20.07 3.21
CA GLU A 72 -23.46 19.00 3.55
C GLU A 72 -22.96 18.38 4.86
N ASN A 73 -23.41 18.92 5.98
CA ASN A 73 -23.53 18.14 7.19
C ASN A 73 -24.50 17.01 6.85
N ILE A 74 -23.97 15.85 6.48
CA ILE A 74 -24.78 14.64 6.34
C ILE A 74 -25.18 14.24 7.76
N GLU A 75 -26.28 14.82 8.23
CA GLU A 75 -27.04 14.27 9.33
C GLU A 75 -27.61 12.95 8.83
N VAL A 76 -27.18 11.84 9.45
CA VAL A 76 -27.72 10.52 9.16
C VAL A 76 -29.17 10.53 9.62
N LEU A 77 -30.07 10.88 8.70
CA LEU A 77 -31.51 10.88 8.93
C LEU A 77 -31.97 9.42 9.07
N GLU A 78 -32.25 9.02 10.30
CA GLU A 78 -33.05 7.83 10.56
C GLU A 78 -34.39 7.98 9.83
N THR A 79 -34.72 6.96 9.04
CA THR A 79 -35.83 6.97 8.09
C THR A 79 -37.16 7.30 8.76
N HIS A 80 -37.77 8.42 8.39
CA HIS A 80 -39.18 8.72 8.66
C HIS A 80 -39.95 8.87 7.33
N ASN A 81 -41.12 8.23 7.30
CA ASN A 81 -42.02 7.99 6.18
C ASN A 81 -42.14 9.15 5.18
N LEU A 82 -41.81 8.89 3.91
CA LEU A 82 -42.12 9.81 2.82
C LEU A 82 -43.61 9.76 2.47
N ASN A 83 -44.20 10.95 2.39
CA ASN A 83 -45.60 11.22 2.04
C ASN A 83 -45.76 11.21 0.51
N LYS A 84 -46.89 10.67 0.04
CA LYS A 84 -47.32 10.58 -1.37
C LYS A 84 -47.40 11.93 -2.12
N GLN A 85 -47.33 13.07 -1.43
CA GLN A 85 -47.36 14.41 -2.03
C GLN A 85 -46.00 14.90 -2.57
N ASP A 86 -44.88 14.35 -2.11
CA ASP A 86 -43.53 14.72 -2.59
C ASP A 86 -43.25 14.23 -4.03
N ILE A 87 -44.14 13.36 -4.54
CA ILE A 87 -44.07 12.79 -5.90
C ILE A 87 -44.53 13.81 -6.96
N PHE A 88 -45.25 14.86 -6.59
CA PHE A 88 -45.90 15.76 -7.55
C PHE A 88 -44.97 16.79 -8.20
N ASP A 89 -43.82 17.11 -7.60
CA ASP A 89 -42.88 18.11 -8.15
C ASP A 89 -41.94 17.54 -9.24
N ILE A 90 -41.86 16.22 -9.38
CA ILE A 90 -41.07 15.55 -10.43
C ILE A 90 -41.71 15.75 -11.83
N ALA A 91 -42.99 16.09 -11.87
CA ALA A 91 -43.73 16.29 -13.13
C ALA A 91 -43.40 17.62 -13.86
N LEU A 92 -42.66 18.54 -13.24
CA LEU A 92 -42.36 19.87 -13.80
C LEU A 92 -41.04 19.96 -14.61
N LEU A 93 -40.29 18.86 -14.77
CA LEU A 93 -38.99 18.86 -15.48
C LEU A 93 -39.05 18.32 -16.92
N LYS A 94 -40.23 18.20 -17.54
CA LYS A 94 -40.37 17.61 -18.89
C LYS A 94 -40.13 18.56 -20.07
N ASP A 95 -39.92 19.86 -19.84
CA ASP A 95 -39.80 20.86 -20.93
C ASP A 95 -38.39 21.44 -21.15
N ILE A 96 -37.32 20.66 -20.90
CA ILE A 96 -35.97 21.01 -21.38
C ILE A 96 -35.58 20.03 -22.49
N HIS A 97 -36.20 20.19 -23.65
CA HIS A 97 -35.73 19.61 -24.91
C HIS A 97 -35.17 20.71 -25.81
N ASP A 98 -34.04 20.39 -26.45
CA ASP A 98 -33.44 21.04 -27.61
C ASP A 98 -32.98 22.50 -27.52
N ASN A 99 -31.70 22.68 -27.16
CA ASN A 99 -30.73 23.46 -27.95
C ASN A 99 -29.38 23.61 -27.21
N THR A 100 -28.59 22.55 -27.15
CA THR A 100 -27.15 22.69 -26.90
C THR A 100 -26.39 21.98 -28.01
N PRO A 101 -25.36 22.61 -28.61
CA PRO A 101 -24.59 21.97 -29.66
C PRO A 101 -23.97 20.70 -29.08
N LYS A 102 -24.35 19.54 -29.63
CA LYS A 102 -23.65 18.27 -29.40
C LYS A 102 -22.23 18.42 -29.91
N LYS A 103 -21.34 18.92 -29.06
CA LYS A 103 -19.91 18.73 -29.23
C LYS A 103 -19.71 17.24 -29.05
N ASN A 104 -19.43 16.54 -30.15
CA ASN A 104 -18.94 15.18 -30.11
C ASN A 104 -17.73 15.17 -29.17
N PHE A 105 -17.90 14.64 -27.97
CA PHE A 105 -16.77 14.28 -27.13
C PHE A 105 -16.21 13.02 -27.76
N ASP A 106 -15.27 13.21 -28.68
CA ASP A 106 -14.31 12.16 -29.00
C ASP A 106 -13.73 11.72 -27.66
N VAL A 107 -14.08 10.49 -27.25
CA VAL A 107 -13.47 9.81 -26.12
C VAL A 107 -12.05 9.49 -26.54
N ASN A 108 -11.19 10.51 -26.57
CA ASN A 108 -9.77 10.30 -26.76
C ASN A 108 -9.24 9.65 -25.48
N LYS A 109 -8.61 8.50 -25.67
CA LYS A 109 -8.06 7.58 -24.68
C LYS A 109 -6.80 8.20 -24.05
N ASP A 110 -6.92 9.37 -23.44
CA ASP A 110 -5.81 10.04 -22.78
C ASP A 110 -5.64 9.48 -21.36
N ILE A 111 -5.10 8.26 -21.29
CA ILE A 111 -4.47 7.76 -20.06
C ILE A 111 -3.42 8.81 -19.68
N ALA A 112 -3.59 9.47 -18.52
CA ALA A 112 -2.64 10.48 -18.07
C ALA A 112 -1.20 9.93 -18.18
N PRO A 113 -0.23 10.66 -18.76
CA PRO A 113 1.08 10.12 -19.14
C PRO A 113 1.85 9.40 -18.02
N TYR A 114 1.60 9.75 -16.75
CA TYR A 114 2.14 9.04 -15.60
C TYR A 114 1.58 7.63 -15.46
N LYS A 115 0.26 7.43 -15.67
CA LYS A 115 -0.39 6.13 -15.51
C LYS A 115 0.17 5.11 -16.51
N GLN A 116 0.39 5.49 -17.76
CA GLN A 116 1.03 4.60 -18.74
C GLN A 116 2.47 4.24 -18.34
N ALA A 117 3.26 5.21 -17.89
CA ALA A 117 4.63 4.96 -17.45
C ALA A 117 4.69 4.02 -16.22
N TYR A 118 3.75 4.21 -15.28
CA TYR A 118 3.58 3.33 -14.13
C TYR A 118 3.16 1.91 -14.54
N ASP A 119 2.16 1.77 -15.41
CA ASP A 119 1.65 0.48 -15.88
C ASP A 119 2.75 -0.32 -16.59
N LEU A 120 3.60 0.34 -17.39
CA LEU A 120 4.77 -0.29 -18.03
C LEU A 120 5.83 -0.75 -17.02
N ALA A 121 6.08 0.04 -15.97
CA ALA A 121 7.01 -0.32 -14.90
C ALA A 121 6.51 -1.53 -14.10
N LEU A 122 5.22 -1.53 -13.76
CA LEU A 122 4.58 -2.62 -13.04
C LEU A 122 4.51 -3.90 -13.88
N ALA A 123 4.25 -3.79 -15.19
CA ALA A 123 4.29 -4.94 -16.09
C ALA A 123 5.68 -5.60 -16.12
N ALA A 124 6.76 -4.81 -16.23
CA ALA A 124 8.11 -5.36 -16.18
C ALA A 124 8.42 -6.06 -14.84
N TYR A 125 7.90 -5.53 -13.72
CA TYR A 125 8.02 -6.19 -12.41
C TYR A 125 7.27 -7.53 -12.37
N LYS A 126 6.02 -7.56 -12.87
CA LYS A 126 5.19 -8.78 -12.94
C LYS A 126 5.83 -9.85 -13.82
N ASP A 127 6.51 -9.46 -14.89
CA ASP A 127 7.32 -10.33 -15.76
C ASP A 127 8.64 -10.79 -15.10
N ASN A 128 8.90 -10.41 -13.84
CA ASN A 128 10.14 -10.66 -13.10
C ASN A 128 11.40 -10.06 -13.76
N LYS A 129 11.23 -9.06 -14.64
CA LYS A 129 12.32 -8.29 -15.28
C LYS A 129 12.80 -7.18 -14.34
N LEU A 130 13.38 -7.57 -13.21
CA LEU A 130 13.63 -6.66 -12.07
C LEU A 130 14.51 -5.46 -12.41
N THR A 131 15.53 -5.62 -13.26
CA THR A 131 16.39 -4.50 -13.68
C THR A 131 15.62 -3.49 -14.53
N GLU A 132 14.86 -3.96 -15.51
CA GLU A 132 14.02 -3.10 -16.34
C GLU A 132 12.95 -2.40 -15.51
N ALA A 133 12.26 -3.13 -14.62
CA ALA A 133 11.27 -2.57 -13.72
C ALA A 133 11.87 -1.46 -12.85
N LYS A 134 13.05 -1.71 -12.27
CA LYS A 134 13.80 -0.74 -11.47
C LYS A 134 14.08 0.53 -12.26
N ASP A 135 14.57 0.42 -13.49
CA ASP A 135 14.85 1.59 -14.34
C ASP A 135 13.58 2.36 -14.73
N LYS A 136 12.49 1.66 -15.05
CA LYS A 136 11.21 2.31 -15.37
C LYS A 136 10.61 3.02 -14.16
N PHE A 137 10.63 2.42 -12.97
CA PHE A 137 10.14 3.07 -11.75
C PHE A 137 11.02 4.27 -11.35
N LYS A 138 12.34 4.17 -11.49
CA LYS A 138 13.24 5.32 -11.30
C LYS A 138 12.86 6.48 -12.21
N ASN A 139 12.64 6.21 -13.50
CA ASN A 139 12.23 7.22 -14.47
C ASN A 139 10.85 7.81 -14.14
N PHE A 140 9.90 6.97 -13.70
CA PHE A 140 8.59 7.43 -13.25
C PHE A 140 8.71 8.41 -12.08
N ILE A 141 9.48 8.04 -11.05
CA ILE A 141 9.69 8.85 -9.84
C ILE A 141 10.31 10.21 -10.20
N GLN A 142 11.27 10.22 -11.11
CA GLN A 142 11.93 11.45 -11.56
C GLN A 142 11.03 12.35 -12.41
N LYS A 143 10.22 11.75 -13.29
CA LYS A 143 9.40 12.49 -14.27
C LYS A 143 8.06 12.95 -13.68
N TYR A 144 7.53 12.21 -12.71
CA TYR A 144 6.21 12.44 -12.13
C TYR A 144 6.23 12.47 -10.60
N PRO A 145 7.06 13.32 -9.96
CA PRO A 145 7.20 13.35 -8.51
C PRO A 145 5.90 13.73 -7.78
N ASN A 146 5.01 14.49 -8.42
CA ASN A 146 3.72 14.90 -7.85
C ASN A 146 2.56 13.98 -8.25
N SER A 147 2.84 12.80 -8.84
CA SER A 147 1.79 11.88 -9.24
C SER A 147 1.06 11.29 -8.03
N PRO A 148 -0.27 11.06 -8.10
CA PRO A 148 -0.97 10.31 -7.06
C PRO A 148 -0.44 8.87 -6.88
N LEU A 149 0.34 8.36 -7.85
CA LEU A 149 0.97 7.04 -7.78
C LEU A 149 2.41 7.07 -7.23
N ILE A 150 2.94 8.22 -6.79
CA ILE A 150 4.35 8.34 -6.39
C ILE A 150 4.71 7.42 -5.21
N SER A 151 3.87 7.36 -4.18
CA SER A 151 4.04 6.44 -3.04
C SER A 151 4.07 4.97 -3.50
N ASN A 152 3.13 4.58 -4.37
CA ASN A 152 3.10 3.24 -4.94
C ASN A 152 4.35 2.95 -5.81
N ALA A 153 4.84 3.92 -6.57
CA ALA A 153 6.03 3.75 -7.38
C ALA A 153 7.27 3.51 -6.52
N TYR A 154 7.41 4.22 -5.40
CA TYR A 154 8.47 3.93 -4.42
C TYR A 154 8.35 2.53 -3.81
N PHE A 155 7.13 2.06 -3.53
CA PHE A 155 6.90 0.68 -3.06
C PHE A 155 7.42 -0.36 -4.06
N TRP A 156 6.98 -0.28 -5.32
CA TRP A 156 7.41 -1.25 -6.34
C TRP A 156 8.88 -1.12 -6.73
N TYR A 157 9.42 0.09 -6.68
CA TYR A 157 10.85 0.32 -6.81
C TYR A 157 11.63 -0.40 -5.70
N ALA A 158 11.17 -0.32 -4.45
CA ALA A 158 11.73 -1.03 -3.31
C ALA A 158 11.60 -2.56 -3.45
N GLU A 159 10.48 -3.08 -3.95
CA GLU A 159 10.30 -4.51 -4.22
C GLU A 159 11.33 -5.05 -5.22
N CYS A 160 11.73 -4.24 -6.22
CA CYS A 160 12.82 -4.61 -7.14
C CYS A 160 14.14 -4.84 -6.40
N PHE A 161 14.51 -3.93 -5.48
CA PHE A 161 15.69 -4.08 -4.63
C PHE A 161 15.57 -5.28 -3.69
N PHE A 162 14.42 -5.45 -3.06
CA PHE A 162 14.16 -6.52 -2.11
C PHE A 162 14.31 -7.90 -2.75
N LYS A 163 13.71 -8.12 -3.94
CA LYS A 163 13.87 -9.37 -4.70
C LYS A 163 15.32 -9.62 -5.14
N GLN A 164 16.10 -8.56 -5.35
CA GLN A 164 17.53 -8.63 -5.64
C GLN A 164 18.40 -8.78 -4.38
N LYS A 165 17.79 -8.87 -3.18
CA LYS A 165 18.44 -8.92 -1.86
C LYS A 165 19.27 -7.67 -1.52
N ASP A 166 19.04 -6.57 -2.23
CA ASP A 166 19.56 -5.26 -1.83
C ASP A 166 18.62 -4.65 -0.78
N TYR A 167 18.74 -5.14 0.44
CA TYR A 167 17.87 -4.73 1.54
C TYR A 167 18.10 -3.27 1.98
N ASN A 168 19.29 -2.71 1.71
CA ASN A 168 19.55 -1.28 1.95
C ASN A 168 18.74 -0.42 0.97
N GLY A 169 18.83 -0.69 -0.33
CA GLY A 169 18.03 -0.01 -1.34
C GLY A 169 16.52 -0.18 -1.10
N ALA A 170 16.10 -1.39 -0.69
CA ALA A 170 14.72 -1.68 -0.36
C ALA A 170 14.23 -0.84 0.84
N ALA A 171 14.94 -0.85 1.96
CA ALA A 171 14.57 -0.09 3.16
C ALA A 171 14.42 1.42 2.87
N ILE A 172 15.36 2.01 2.13
CA ILE A 172 15.30 3.44 1.77
C ILE A 172 14.02 3.75 1.00
N ASN A 173 13.66 2.94 0.01
CA ASN A 173 12.53 3.22 -0.86
C ASN A 173 11.18 2.85 -0.22
N TYR A 174 11.11 1.85 0.65
CA TYR A 174 9.91 1.62 1.46
C TYR A 174 9.64 2.75 2.44
N LEU A 175 10.68 3.33 3.04
CA LEU A 175 10.52 4.52 3.87
C LEU A 175 9.98 5.70 3.05
N LYS A 176 10.49 5.93 1.84
CA LYS A 176 9.96 6.95 0.93
C LYS A 176 8.50 6.71 0.57
N CYS A 177 8.11 5.47 0.26
CA CYS A 177 6.70 5.11 0.02
C CYS A 177 5.78 5.63 1.15
N TYR A 178 6.17 5.36 2.40
CA TYR A 178 5.42 5.83 3.57
C TYR A 178 5.45 7.37 3.71
N GLN A 179 6.61 8.00 3.53
CA GLN A 179 6.76 9.46 3.67
C GLN A 179 5.97 10.25 2.63
N GLU A 180 5.92 9.79 1.38
CA GLU A 180 5.17 10.45 0.30
C GLU A 180 3.66 10.42 0.54
N SER A 181 3.15 9.36 1.18
CA SER A 181 1.73 9.27 1.49
C SER A 181 1.50 8.40 2.72
N PRO A 182 1.58 8.93 3.95
CA PRO A 182 1.46 8.11 5.17
C PRO A 182 0.14 7.34 5.30
N LYS A 183 -0.92 7.77 4.61
CA LYS A 183 -2.22 7.07 4.51
C LYS A 183 -2.48 6.46 3.14
N GLY A 184 -1.49 6.47 2.26
CA GLY A 184 -1.54 5.86 0.95
C GLY A 184 -1.70 4.35 1.09
N ALA A 185 -2.38 3.71 0.13
CA ALA A 185 -2.74 2.32 0.34
C ALA A 185 -1.55 1.33 0.32
N LYS A 186 -0.32 1.76 -0.07
CA LYS A 186 0.89 0.92 -0.02
C LYS A 186 1.73 1.20 1.22
N SER A 187 1.27 2.12 2.08
CA SER A 187 2.09 2.64 3.17
C SER A 187 2.16 1.68 4.35
N SER A 188 1.08 0.95 4.64
CA SER A 188 1.12 -0.17 5.61
C SER A 188 2.08 -1.26 5.16
N ASP A 189 2.01 -1.66 3.89
CA ASP A 189 2.86 -2.70 3.33
C ASP A 189 4.31 -2.22 3.22
N GLY A 190 4.52 -0.95 2.88
CA GLY A 190 5.81 -0.29 2.88
C GLY A 190 6.47 -0.33 4.26
N LEU A 191 5.75 0.03 5.33
CA LEU A 191 6.29 -0.07 6.69
C LEU A 191 6.61 -1.52 7.09
N LEU A 192 5.74 -2.48 6.75
CA LEU A 192 6.02 -3.90 7.00
C LEU A 192 7.30 -4.34 6.28
N LYS A 193 7.40 -4.08 4.98
CA LYS A 193 8.57 -4.45 4.16
C LYS A 193 9.83 -3.69 4.55
N LEU A 194 9.71 -2.45 5.04
CA LEU A 194 10.81 -1.71 5.67
C LEU A 194 11.33 -2.45 6.90
N ALA A 195 10.46 -2.85 7.82
CA ALA A 195 10.86 -3.61 9.00
C ALA A 195 11.54 -4.94 8.62
N LEU A 196 11.00 -5.67 7.65
CA LEU A 196 11.60 -6.91 7.15
C LEU A 196 12.99 -6.67 6.54
N SER A 197 13.14 -5.61 5.75
CA SER A 197 14.43 -5.22 5.16
C SER A 197 15.47 -4.88 6.23
N LEU A 198 15.06 -4.13 7.27
CA LEU A 198 15.91 -3.83 8.42
C LEU A 198 16.32 -5.10 9.19
N GLY A 199 15.41 -6.05 9.35
CA GLY A 199 15.72 -7.35 9.94
C GLY A 199 16.78 -8.13 9.16
N GLU A 200 16.69 -8.16 7.82
CA GLU A 200 17.70 -8.78 6.96
C GLU A 200 19.06 -8.06 7.03
N LEU A 201 19.05 -6.75 7.28
CA LEU A 201 20.25 -5.94 7.58
C LEU A 201 20.76 -6.10 9.02
N LYS A 202 20.15 -6.97 9.83
CA LYS A 202 20.45 -7.18 11.26
C LYS A 202 20.21 -5.96 12.15
N LYS A 203 19.40 -5.01 11.68
CA LYS A 203 18.97 -3.78 12.37
C LYS A 203 17.69 -4.04 13.15
N MET A 204 17.76 -4.97 14.12
CA MET A 204 16.57 -5.50 14.81
C MET A 204 15.84 -4.43 15.62
N GLN A 205 16.57 -3.54 16.27
CA GLN A 205 15.97 -2.48 17.08
C GLN A 205 15.19 -1.49 16.20
N GLU A 206 15.76 -1.09 15.06
CA GLU A 206 15.04 -0.25 14.10
C GLU A 206 13.84 -0.98 13.49
N ALA A 207 13.99 -2.27 13.16
CA ALA A 207 12.87 -3.08 12.65
C ALA A 207 11.70 -3.13 13.65
N CYS A 208 11.98 -3.34 14.94
CA CYS A 208 10.96 -3.31 15.99
C CYS A 208 10.27 -1.97 16.12
N ASN A 209 11.01 -0.85 16.04
CA ASN A 209 10.42 0.48 16.10
C ASN A 209 9.48 0.74 14.92
N VAL A 210 9.83 0.25 13.72
CA VAL A 210 8.97 0.33 12.54
C VAL A 210 7.72 -0.54 12.70
N LEU A 211 7.83 -1.75 13.26
CA LEU A 211 6.67 -2.61 13.52
C LEU A 211 5.70 -1.99 14.54
N VAL A 212 6.21 -1.33 15.60
CA VAL A 212 5.39 -0.55 16.53
C VAL A 212 4.67 0.58 15.81
N THR A 213 5.36 1.28 14.91
CA THR A 213 4.75 2.35 14.10
C THR A 213 3.65 1.80 13.20
N LEU A 214 3.89 0.65 12.55
CA LEU A 214 2.90 -0.04 11.72
C LEU A 214 1.62 -0.37 12.51
N ASP A 215 1.76 -0.86 13.75
CA ASP A 215 0.59 -1.19 14.57
C ASP A 215 -0.20 0.04 15.00
N LYS A 216 0.50 1.12 15.33
CA LYS A 216 -0.10 2.38 15.77
C LYS A 216 -0.83 3.09 14.63
N GLU A 217 -0.20 3.21 13.48
CA GLU A 217 -0.73 3.99 12.34
C GLU A 217 -1.74 3.19 11.51
N PHE A 218 -1.66 1.84 11.50
CA PHE A 218 -2.55 0.97 10.73
C PHE A 218 -3.20 -0.15 11.57
N PRO A 219 -4.00 0.17 12.60
CA PRO A 219 -4.58 -0.83 13.50
C PRO A 219 -5.63 -1.73 12.80
N ILE A 220 -6.44 -1.15 11.92
CA ILE A 220 -7.58 -1.83 11.27
C ILE A 220 -7.38 -2.07 9.76
N HIS A 221 -6.54 -1.29 9.09
CA HIS A 221 -6.32 -1.33 7.64
C HIS A 221 -5.19 -2.28 7.21
N ARG A 222 -5.16 -3.49 7.79
CA ARG A 222 -4.19 -4.54 7.42
C ARG A 222 -4.88 -5.88 7.27
N THR A 223 -4.48 -6.63 6.25
CA THR A 223 -4.96 -8.01 6.06
C THR A 223 -4.50 -8.92 7.20
N SER A 224 -5.20 -10.04 7.41
CA SER A 224 -4.80 -11.06 8.37
C SER A 224 -3.39 -11.59 8.10
N VAL A 225 -3.01 -11.71 6.81
CA VAL A 225 -1.66 -12.12 6.38
C VAL A 225 -0.61 -11.07 6.79
N SER A 226 -0.86 -9.79 6.50
CA SER A 226 0.04 -8.69 6.88
C SER A 226 0.22 -8.62 8.41
N LYS A 227 -0.87 -8.74 9.17
CA LYS A 227 -0.82 -8.82 10.64
C LYS A 227 0.02 -9.98 11.13
N LYS A 228 -0.23 -11.20 10.61
CA LYS A 228 0.55 -12.38 10.98
C LYS A 228 2.04 -12.22 10.65
N MET A 229 2.36 -11.68 9.48
CA MET A 229 3.74 -11.45 9.07
C MET A 229 4.46 -10.45 9.99
N ALA A 230 3.76 -9.40 10.44
CA ALA A 230 4.28 -8.46 11.42
C ALA A 230 4.56 -9.14 12.78
N GLU A 231 3.65 -9.98 13.27
CA GLU A 231 3.86 -10.73 14.52
C GLU A 231 5.03 -11.72 14.43
N ASP A 232 5.11 -12.48 13.34
CA ASP A 232 6.22 -13.41 13.09
C ASP A 232 7.56 -12.65 13.05
N ALA A 233 7.57 -11.46 12.44
CA ALA A 233 8.74 -10.59 12.41
C ALA A 233 9.11 -10.09 13.82
N LYS A 234 8.14 -9.68 14.65
CA LYS A 234 8.41 -9.26 16.04
C LYS A 234 9.07 -10.37 16.85
N ILE A 235 8.56 -11.59 16.73
CA ILE A 235 9.13 -12.77 17.41
C ILE A 235 10.56 -13.01 16.91
N LYS A 236 10.77 -13.06 15.59
CA LYS A 236 12.09 -13.28 14.99
C LYS A 236 13.12 -12.23 15.41
N PHE A 237 12.71 -10.97 15.51
CA PHE A 237 13.60 -9.85 15.83
C PHE A 237 13.75 -9.62 17.34
N GLY A 238 13.01 -10.36 18.19
CA GLY A 238 13.06 -10.22 19.64
C GLY A 238 12.49 -8.89 20.13
N CYS A 239 11.45 -8.37 19.47
CA CYS A 239 10.84 -7.11 19.86
C CYS A 239 10.23 -7.22 21.26
N LYS A 240 10.59 -6.28 22.14
CA LYS A 240 9.99 -6.20 23.48
C LYS A 240 8.57 -5.65 23.35
N ASN A 241 7.58 -6.38 23.84
CA ASN A 241 6.22 -5.86 24.00
C ASN A 241 6.30 -4.66 24.96
N LYS A 242 5.98 -3.47 24.48
CA LYS A 242 5.80 -2.27 25.30
C LYS A 242 4.32 -1.92 25.33
#